data_AF-A0A1E4LE72-F1
#
_entry.id   AF-A0A1E4LE72-F1
#
_cell.length_a   1.000
_cell.length_b   1.000
_cell.length_c   1.000
_cell.angle_alpha   90.00
_cell.angle_beta   90.00
_cell.angle_gamma   90.00
#
_symmetry.space_group_name_H-M   'P 1'
#
loop_
_entity.id
_entity.type
_entity.pdbx_description
1 polymer ?
#
loop_
_entity_poly.entity_id
_entity_poly.type
_entity_poly.pdbx_seq_one_letter_code
_entity_poly.pdbx_strand_id
1 'polypeptide(L)'
;MAAEPAKTLVDLALSKDQKGEVLDTLEQDARQLSAASAEGMAGGEPSELREILEAKASLALPPVEHAYAVVLNDLRARLAGGASGAARGAAEQALAALGAMARHPAP
;
A
#
# COMPACT_ATOMS: atom_id res chain seq x y z
N MET A 1 14.95 -4.16 -20.22
CA MET A 1 13.67 -4.74 -19.77
C MET A 1 13.02 -3.70 -18.88
N ALA A 2 11.84 -3.21 -19.24
CA ALA A 2 11.07 -2.32 -18.37
C ALA A 2 10.72 -3.09 -17.08
N ALA A 3 10.94 -2.47 -15.92
CA ALA A 3 10.52 -3.03 -14.66
C ALA A 3 9.00 -2.83 -14.54
N GLU A 4 8.24 -3.91 -14.33
CA GLU A 4 6.80 -3.78 -14.10
C GLU A 4 6.55 -3.06 -12.76
N PRO A 5 5.57 -2.13 -12.69
CA PRO A 5 5.32 -1.34 -11.49
C PRO A 5 5.04 -2.21 -10.25
N ALA A 6 4.25 -3.27 -10.43
CA ALA A 6 3.92 -4.21 -9.37
C ALA A 6 5.15 -5.00 -8.85
N LYS A 7 6.07 -5.37 -9.75
CA LYS A 7 7.32 -6.08 -9.37
C LYS A 7 8.23 -5.16 -8.55
N THR A 8 8.28 -3.88 -8.90
CA THR A 8 9.06 -2.86 -8.17
C THR A 8 8.61 -2.73 -6.71
N LEU A 9 7.30 -2.81 -6.44
CA LEU A 9 6.78 -2.72 -5.07
C LEU A 9 7.19 -3.88 -4.18
N VAL A 10 7.22 -5.09 -4.73
CA VAL A 10 7.51 -6.32 -3.97
C VAL A 10 8.98 -6.70 -3.95
N ASP A 11 9.82 -5.98 -4.71
CA ASP A 11 11.27 -6.24 -4.75
C ASP A 11 11.89 -5.96 -3.38
N LEU A 12 12.42 -6.99 -2.74
CA LEU A 12 13.06 -6.90 -1.42
C LEU A 12 14.49 -6.35 -1.51
N ALA A 13 15.11 -6.35 -2.70
CA ALA A 13 16.44 -5.78 -2.91
C ALA A 13 16.42 -4.25 -2.97
N LEU A 14 15.26 -3.64 -3.22
CA LEU A 14 15.10 -2.20 -3.29
C LEU A 14 14.59 -1.62 -1.96
N SER A 15 15.28 -0.59 -1.47
CA SER A 15 14.75 0.27 -0.41
C SER A 15 13.54 1.07 -0.89
N LYS A 16 12.79 1.64 0.06
CA LYS A 16 11.62 2.49 -0.25
C LYS A 16 11.98 3.66 -1.19
N ASP A 17 13.10 4.32 -0.94
CA ASP A 17 13.55 5.45 -1.74
C ASP A 17 13.93 5.02 -3.15
N GLN A 18 14.66 3.89 -3.28
CA GLN A 18 15.00 3.31 -4.58
C GLN A 18 13.76 2.88 -5.38
N LYS A 19 12.74 2.32 -4.72
CA LYS A 19 11.44 2.03 -5.37
C LYS A 19 10.79 3.31 -5.87
N GLY A 20 10.90 4.40 -5.12
CA GLY A 20 10.42 5.72 -5.52
C GLY A 20 11.11 6.18 -6.81
N GLU A 21 12.43 6.16 -6.86
CA GLU A 21 13.22 6.58 -8.04
C GLU A 21 12.89 5.74 -9.29
N VAL A 22 12.73 4.42 -9.12
CA VAL A 22 12.34 3.53 -10.22
C VAL A 22 10.94 3.88 -10.73
N LEU A 23 9.97 4.06 -9.83
CA LEU A 23 8.60 4.41 -10.21
C LEU A 23 8.51 5.83 -10.82
N ASP A 24 9.34 6.77 -10.38
CA ASP A 24 9.44 8.11 -10.97
C ASP A 24 9.93 8.07 -12.42
N THR A 25 10.95 7.24 -12.68
CA THR A 25 11.47 7.01 -14.03
C THR A 25 10.40 6.40 -14.93
N LEU A 26 9.73 5.33 -14.44
CA LEU A 26 8.65 4.68 -15.17
C LEU A 26 7.48 5.65 -15.46
N GLU A 27 7.16 6.55 -14.52
CA GLU A 27 6.09 7.54 -14.71
C GLU A 27 6.43 8.50 -15.86
N GLN A 28 7.67 8.98 -15.94
CA GLN A 28 8.09 9.87 -17.02
C GLN A 28 7.96 9.19 -18.39
N ASP A 29 8.42 7.95 -18.49
CA ASP A 29 8.33 7.15 -19.72
C ASP A 29 6.86 6.90 -20.10
N ALA A 30 6.04 6.50 -19.14
CA ALA A 30 4.61 6.27 -19.32
C ALA A 30 3.86 7.53 -19.77
N ARG A 31 4.21 8.71 -19.25
CA ARG A 31 3.63 9.98 -19.68
C ARG A 31 3.98 10.30 -21.13
N GLN A 32 5.23 10.07 -21.53
CA GLN A 32 5.65 10.25 -22.92
C GLN A 32 4.92 9.28 -23.86
N LEU A 33 4.83 8.01 -23.46
CA LEU A 33 4.12 7.00 -24.24
C LEU A 33 2.64 7.35 -24.37
N SER A 34 2.00 7.79 -23.27
CA SER A 34 0.60 8.21 -23.26
C SER A 34 0.34 9.40 -24.19
N ALA A 35 1.24 10.39 -24.22
CA ALA A 35 1.17 11.51 -25.15
C ALA A 35 1.31 11.05 -26.60
N ALA A 36 2.30 10.19 -26.89
CA ALA A 36 2.49 9.60 -28.21
C ALA A 36 1.27 8.75 -28.64
N SER A 37 0.63 8.02 -27.72
CA SER A 37 -0.60 7.27 -27.99
C SER A 37 -1.76 8.20 -28.35
N ALA A 38 -1.91 9.32 -27.63
CA ALA A 38 -2.95 10.31 -27.90
C ALA A 38 -2.77 10.97 -29.28
N GLU A 39 -1.52 11.10 -29.75
CA GLU A 39 -1.16 11.60 -31.08
C GLU A 39 -1.19 10.51 -32.17
N GLY A 40 -1.57 9.27 -31.83
CA GLY A 40 -1.63 8.14 -32.77
C GLY A 40 -0.25 7.63 -33.21
N MET A 41 0.81 7.98 -32.47
CA MET A 41 2.20 7.64 -32.77
C MET A 41 2.72 6.44 -31.94
N ALA A 42 2.06 6.09 -30.85
CA ALA A 42 2.39 4.87 -30.12
C ALA A 42 1.82 3.66 -30.88
N GLY A 43 2.69 2.76 -31.33
CA GLY A 43 2.36 1.57 -32.12
C GLY A 43 1.52 0.48 -31.41
N GLY A 44 0.59 0.88 -30.54
CA GLY A 44 -0.37 0.00 -29.85
C GLY A 44 0.00 -0.39 -28.42
N GLU A 45 1.19 -0.05 -27.92
CA GLU A 45 1.55 -0.35 -26.52
C GLU A 45 0.83 0.58 -25.53
N PRO A 46 0.21 0.02 -24.46
CA PRO A 46 -0.36 0.80 -23.38
C PRO A 46 0.75 1.43 -22.53
N SER A 47 0.52 2.67 -22.07
CA SER A 47 1.51 3.42 -21.29
C SER A 47 1.77 2.91 -19.87
N GLU A 48 0.93 2.05 -19.31
CA GLU A 48 0.96 1.60 -17.90
C GLU A 48 0.93 2.75 -16.85
N LEU A 49 0.56 3.97 -17.27
CA LEU A 49 0.62 5.17 -16.43
C LEU A 49 -0.26 5.02 -15.17
N ARG A 50 -1.40 4.36 -15.31
CA ARG A 50 -2.32 4.16 -14.18
C ARG A 50 -1.70 3.25 -13.13
N GLU A 51 -1.14 2.13 -13.56
CA GLU A 51 -0.52 1.12 -12.72
C GLU A 51 0.67 1.71 -11.96
N ILE A 52 1.45 2.57 -12.61
CA ILE A 52 2.57 3.30 -11.97
C ILE A 52 2.06 4.25 -10.89
N LEU A 53 1.01 5.05 -11.18
CA LEU A 53 0.44 5.98 -10.21
C LEU A 53 -0.16 5.24 -8.99
N GLU A 54 -0.86 4.12 -9.22
CA GLU A 54 -1.36 3.25 -8.16
C GLU A 54 -0.23 2.65 -7.32
N ALA A 55 0.88 2.27 -7.96
CA ALA A 55 2.07 1.78 -7.26
C ALA A 55 2.72 2.87 -6.39
N LYS A 56 2.88 4.09 -6.89
CA LYS A 56 3.41 5.21 -6.11
C LYS A 56 2.52 5.56 -4.93
N ALA A 57 1.21 5.55 -5.11
CA ALA A 57 0.25 5.74 -4.02
C ALA A 57 0.41 4.66 -2.94
N SER A 58 0.59 3.41 -3.35
CA SER A 58 0.83 2.29 -2.43
C SER A 58 2.16 2.44 -1.67
N LEU A 59 3.22 2.88 -2.33
CA LEU A 59 4.52 3.13 -1.70
C LEU A 59 4.45 4.27 -0.66
N ALA A 60 3.60 5.27 -0.87
CA ALA A 60 3.39 6.37 0.06
C ALA A 60 2.65 5.96 1.34
N LEU A 61 1.96 4.81 1.36
CA LEU A 61 1.27 4.34 2.55
C LEU A 61 2.26 4.08 3.70
N PRO A 62 1.84 4.34 4.95
CA PRO A 62 2.59 3.91 6.12
C PRO A 62 2.82 2.38 6.07
N PRO A 63 3.92 1.88 6.63
CA PRO A 63 4.11 0.44 6.79
C PRO A 63 2.88 -0.20 7.47
N VAL A 64 2.54 -1.42 7.08
CA VAL A 64 1.36 -2.14 7.61
C VAL A 64 1.42 -2.23 9.15
N GLU A 65 2.62 -2.32 9.70
CA GLU A 65 2.90 -2.30 11.14
C GLU A 65 2.41 -1.02 11.80
N HIS A 66 2.53 0.13 11.11
CA HIS A 66 2.05 1.41 11.60
C HIS A 66 0.52 1.48 11.56
N ALA A 67 -0.11 1.04 10.46
CA ALA A 67 -1.57 0.96 10.38
C ALA A 67 -2.16 0.04 11.45
N TYR A 68 -1.50 -1.11 11.68
CA TYR A 68 -1.87 -2.05 12.74
C TYR A 68 -1.76 -1.43 14.13
N ALA A 69 -0.66 -0.71 14.41
CA ALA A 69 -0.48 -0.01 15.68
C ALA A 69 -1.55 1.08 15.92
N VAL A 70 -1.94 1.83 14.88
CA VAL A 70 -3.01 2.84 14.95
C VAL A 70 -4.34 2.18 15.34
N VAL A 71 -4.72 1.08 14.71
CA VAL A 71 -5.96 0.35 15.02
C VAL A 71 -5.96 -0.17 16.47
N LEU A 72 -4.84 -0.76 16.92
CA LEU A 72 -4.73 -1.23 18.30
C LEU A 72 -4.85 -0.09 19.32
N ASN A 73 -4.25 1.06 19.02
CA ASN A 73 -4.31 2.22 19.91
C ASN A 73 -5.71 2.83 19.96
N ASP A 74 -6.43 2.90 18.84
CA ASP A 74 -7.82 3.37 18.81
C ASP A 74 -8.75 2.45 19.62
N LEU A 75 -8.63 1.12 19.45
CA LEU A 75 -9.42 0.16 20.22
C LEU A 75 -9.16 0.26 21.73
N ARG A 76 -7.89 0.39 22.14
CA ARG A 76 -7.53 0.59 23.55
C ARG A 76 -8.06 1.92 24.09
N ALA A 77 -7.98 3.00 23.31
CA ALA A 77 -8.49 4.31 23.70
C ALA A 77 -10.01 4.27 23.93
N ARG A 78 -10.77 3.57 23.07
CA ARG A 78 -12.21 3.37 23.25
C ARG A 78 -12.55 2.61 24.53
N LEU A 79 -11.77 1.58 24.87
CA LEU A 79 -11.95 0.83 26.11
C LEU A 79 -11.63 1.65 27.36
N ALA A 80 -10.61 2.50 27.28
CA ALA A 80 -10.21 3.42 28.35
C ALA A 80 -11.20 4.59 28.51
N GLY A 81 -11.76 5.07 27.39
CA GLY A 81 -12.70 6.20 27.33
C GLY A 81 -14.14 5.88 27.75
N GLY A 82 -14.37 4.71 28.36
CA GLY A 82 -15.68 4.36 28.91
C GLY A 82 -16.67 3.75 27.92
N ALA A 83 -16.21 3.16 26.81
CA ALA A 83 -17.08 2.32 25.99
C ALA A 83 -17.79 1.27 26.86
N SER A 84 -19.09 1.13 26.68
CA SER A 84 -19.95 0.26 27.49
C SER A 84 -20.79 -0.68 26.61
N GLY A 85 -21.34 -1.72 27.23
CA GLY A 85 -22.21 -2.69 26.57
C GLY A 85 -21.56 -3.35 25.36
N ALA A 86 -22.32 -3.46 24.26
CA ALA A 86 -21.89 -4.15 23.04
C ALA A 86 -20.62 -3.55 22.41
N ALA A 87 -20.45 -2.23 22.46
CA ALA A 87 -19.28 -1.56 21.88
C ALA A 87 -17.97 -1.94 22.61
N ARG A 88 -18.05 -2.10 23.93
CA ARG A 88 -16.93 -2.59 24.75
C ARG A 88 -16.57 -4.03 24.40
N GLY A 89 -17.58 -4.90 24.39
CA GLY A 89 -17.39 -6.31 24.06
C GLY A 89 -16.79 -6.52 22.67
N ALA A 90 -17.24 -5.74 21.67
CA ALA A 90 -16.68 -5.78 20.32
C ALA A 90 -15.20 -5.35 20.29
N ALA A 91 -14.83 -4.29 21.01
CA ALA A 91 -13.44 -3.83 21.06
C ALA A 91 -12.51 -4.83 21.80
N GLU A 92 -12.98 -5.46 22.87
CA GLU A 92 -12.25 -6.52 23.58
C GLU A 92 -12.04 -7.76 22.70
N GLN A 93 -13.09 -8.21 21.99
CA GLN A 93 -12.99 -9.32 21.03
C GLN A 93 -12.03 -9.00 19.88
N ALA A 94 -12.10 -7.79 19.32
CA ALA A 94 -11.20 -7.35 18.25
C ALA A 94 -9.73 -7.37 18.71
N LEU A 95 -9.42 -6.84 19.90
CA LEU A 95 -8.06 -6.88 20.45
C LEU A 95 -7.58 -8.31 20.70
N ALA A 96 -8.44 -9.19 21.21
CA ALA A 96 -8.10 -10.59 21.44
C ALA A 96 -7.79 -11.33 20.12
N ALA A 97 -8.63 -11.14 19.10
CA ALA A 97 -8.43 -11.75 17.78
C ALA A 97 -7.14 -11.25 17.11
N LEU A 98 -6.91 -9.93 17.10
CA LEU A 98 -5.71 -9.33 16.52
C LEU A 98 -4.43 -9.80 17.26
N GLY A 99 -4.48 -9.93 18.59
CA GLY A 99 -3.37 -10.45 19.40
C GLY A 99 -3.13 -11.96 19.26
N ALA A 100 -4.14 -12.73 18.83
CA ALA A 100 -3.96 -14.15 18.49
C ALA A 100 -3.26 -14.31 17.13
N MET A 101 -3.66 -13.50 16.13
CA MET A 101 -3.03 -13.50 14.79
C MET A 101 -1.56 -13.07 14.83
N ALA A 102 -1.19 -12.13 15.70
CA ALA A 102 0.22 -11.74 15.86
C ALA A 102 1.11 -12.84 16.45
N ARG A 103 0.54 -13.80 17.19
CA ARG A 103 1.27 -14.94 17.79
C ARG A 103 1.32 -16.17 16.90
N HIS A 104 0.44 -16.23 15.91
CA HIS A 104 0.43 -17.24 14.86
C HIS A 104 0.43 -16.52 13.50
N PRO A 105 1.61 -16.15 12.96
CA PRO A 105 1.65 -15.79 11.56
C PRO A 105 1.11 -16.99 10.78
N ALA A 106 0.09 -16.76 9.95
CA ALA A 106 -0.46 -17.80 9.08
C ALA A 106 0.67 -18.46 8.26
N PRO A 107 0.57 -19.78 7.96
CA PRO A 107 1.60 -20.52 7.24
C PRO A 107 1.86 -19.99 5.83
#